data_AF-A0A7L3MGC3-F1
#
_entry.id   AF-A0A7L3MGC3-F1
#
_cell.length_a   1.000
_cell.length_b   1.000
_cell.length_c   1.000
_cell.angle_alpha   90.00
_cell.angle_beta   90.00
_cell.angle_gamma   90.00
#
_symmetry.space_group_name_H-M   'P 1'
#
loop_
_entity.id
_entity.type
_entity.pdbx_description
1 polymer ?
#
loop_
_entity_poly.entity_id
_entity_poly.type
_entity_poly.pdbx_seq_one_letter_code
_entity_poly.pdbx_strand_id
1 'polypeptide(L)' 'SIGHVVSRETENLQVPYYVDKNFEKNYQGAELQELEKTVEKDYIDYIQTSCWKEKQQTELEIMFFTIFKSLKNKN' A
#
# COMPACT_ATOMS: atom_id res chain seq x y z
N SER A 1 -3.92 -7.60 27.53
CA SER A 1 -3.19 -6.41 27.05
C SER A 1 -3.17 -6.47 25.55
N ILE A 2 -3.54 -5.38 24.86
CA ILE A 2 -3.34 -5.29 23.41
C ILE A 2 -1.83 -5.35 23.23
N GLY A 3 -1.34 -6.42 22.61
CA GLY A 3 0.07 -6.79 22.54
C GLY A 3 0.90 -5.59 22.09
N HIS A 4 2.00 -5.35 22.80
CA HIS A 4 2.86 -4.21 22.49
C HIS A 4 3.48 -4.42 21.10
N VAL A 5 3.04 -3.62 20.14
CA VAL A 5 3.64 -3.51 18.82
C VAL A 5 4.83 -2.56 18.88
N VAL A 6 5.93 -2.96 18.25
CA VAL A 6 7.17 -2.19 18.10
C VAL A 6 7.29 -1.82 16.63
N SER A 7 7.47 -0.52 16.35
CA SER A 7 7.71 -0.02 14.99
C SER A 7 9.14 -0.34 14.55
N ARG A 8 9.28 -0.73 13.29
CA ARG A 8 10.56 -0.96 12.60
C ARG A 8 10.46 -0.42 11.18
N GLU A 9 11.60 -0.33 10.52
CA GLU A 9 11.71 0.02 9.10
C GLU A 9 12.57 -1.04 8.41
N THR A 10 12.20 -1.43 7.20
CA THR A 10 13.00 -2.38 6.41
C THR A 10 14.34 -1.76 6.03
N GLU A 11 15.39 -2.56 5.93
CA GLU A 11 16.74 -2.01 5.72
C GLU A 11 16.87 -1.27 4.37
N ASN A 12 16.27 -1.80 3.30
CA ASN A 12 16.51 -1.34 1.95
C ASN A 12 15.63 -0.14 1.54
N LEU A 13 14.31 -0.25 1.68
CA LEU A 13 13.37 0.81 1.29
C LEU A 13 12.82 1.62 2.45
N GLN A 14 13.23 1.32 3.69
CA GLN A 14 12.76 2.02 4.90
C GLN A 14 11.24 1.97 5.03
N VAL A 15 10.63 0.84 4.65
CA VAL A 15 9.18 0.65 4.75
C VAL A 15 8.81 0.37 6.20
N PRO A 16 7.90 1.13 6.81
CA PRO A 16 7.52 0.92 8.20
C PRO A 16 6.68 -0.36 8.38
N TYR A 17 7.04 -1.18 9.36
CA TYR A 17 6.28 -2.37 9.75
C TYR A 17 6.27 -2.55 11.28
N TYR A 18 5.30 -3.30 11.79
CA TYR A 18 5.05 -3.42 13.23
C TYR A 18 5.14 -4.87 13.68
N VAL A 19 5.93 -5.12 14.72
CA VAL A 19 6.23 -6.46 15.21
C VAL A 19 5.98 -6.59 16.71
N ASP A 20 5.99 -7.82 17.24
CA ASP A 20 5.94 -8.03 18.68
C ASP A 20 7.30 -7.81 19.37
N LYS A 21 7.29 -7.72 20.71
CA LYS A 21 8.50 -7.48 21.53
C LYS A 21 9.59 -8.56 21.43
N ASN A 22 9.25 -9.78 21.03
CA ASN A 22 10.18 -10.90 20.91
C ASN A 22 10.61 -11.15 19.45
N PHE A 23 10.22 -10.30 18.50
CA PHE A 23 10.50 -10.47 17.08
C PHE A 23 11.99 -10.74 16.77
N GLU A 24 12.90 -9.97 17.39
CA GLU A 24 14.34 -10.13 17.17
C GLU A 24 14.89 -11.47 17.66
N LYS A 25 14.17 -12.21 18.51
CA LYS A 25 14.57 -13.57 18.91
C LYS A 25 14.26 -14.61 17.84
N ASN A 26 13.26 -14.32 17.01
CA ASN A 26 12.71 -15.25 16.02
C ASN A 26 13.19 -14.96 14.60
N TYR A 27 13.58 -13.71 14.30
CA TYR A 27 13.96 -13.27 12.96
C TYR A 27 15.30 -12.54 13.01
N GLN A 28 16.32 -13.14 12.41
CA GLN A 28 17.66 -12.56 12.27
C GLN A 28 18.30 -13.03 10.95
N GLY A 29 19.34 -12.31 10.51
CA GLY A 29 20.13 -12.70 9.34
C GLY A 29 19.27 -12.88 8.08
N ALA A 30 19.43 -14.02 7.41
CA ALA A 30 18.78 -14.29 6.12
C ALA A 30 17.24 -14.34 6.22
N GLU A 31 16.69 -14.88 7.32
CA GLU A 31 15.24 -14.97 7.51
C GLU A 31 14.61 -13.58 7.69
N LEU A 32 15.31 -12.68 8.39
CA LEU A 32 14.88 -11.28 8.51
C LEU A 32 14.92 -10.59 7.15
N GLN A 33 15.99 -10.78 6.37
CA GLN A 33 16.12 -10.17 5.04
C GLN A 33 15.04 -10.67 4.06
N GLU A 34 14.67 -11.95 4.10
CA GLU A 34 13.59 -12.48 3.26
C GLU A 34 12.22 -11.95 3.66
N LEU A 35 11.98 -11.83 4.97
CA LEU A 35 10.76 -11.22 5.50
C LEU A 35 10.66 -9.75 5.10
N GLU A 36 11.73 -8.97 5.24
CA GLU A 36 11.73 -7.55 4.84
C GLU A 36 11.52 -7.37 3.35
N LYS A 37 12.09 -8.24 2.49
CA LYS A 37 11.78 -8.25 1.05
C LYS A 37 10.30 -8.48 0.76
N THR A 38 9.65 -9.36 1.53
CA THR A 38 8.21 -9.60 1.41
C THR A 38 7.41 -8.35 1.81
N VAL A 39 7.76 -7.73 2.94
CA VAL A 39 7.14 -6.47 3.39
C VAL A 39 7.27 -5.38 2.33
N GLU A 40 8.46 -5.21 1.75
CA GLU A 40 8.72 -4.22 0.70
C GLU A 40 7.92 -4.51 -0.57
N LYS A 41 7.84 -5.77 -0.98
CA LYS A 41 7.05 -6.19 -2.13
C LYS A 41 5.57 -5.87 -1.94
N ASP A 42 5.00 -6.25 -0.80
CA ASP A 42 3.59 -6.00 -0.51
C ASP A 42 3.28 -4.50 -0.45
N TYR A 43 4.22 -3.71 0.08
CA TYR A 43 4.09 -2.26 0.10
C TYR A 43 4.08 -1.66 -1.32
N ILE A 44 4.97 -2.09 -2.20
CA ILE A 44 4.99 -1.65 -3.61
C ILE A 44 3.69 -2.05 -4.31
N ASP A 45 3.24 -3.29 -4.14
CA ASP A 45 2.01 -3.80 -4.75
C ASP A 45 0.79 -3.01 -4.26
N TYR A 46 0.75 -2.63 -2.98
CA TYR A 46 -0.27 -1.75 -2.40
C TYR A 46 -0.27 -0.35 -3.04
N ILE A 47 0.90 0.29 -3.15
CA ILE A 47 1.02 1.63 -3.74
C ILE A 47 0.58 1.60 -5.21
N GLN A 48 1.05 0.63 -6.00
CA GLN A 48 0.67 0.47 -7.40
C GLN A 48 -0.84 0.28 -7.56
N THR A 49 -1.43 -0.58 -6.75
CA THR A 49 -2.88 -0.83 -6.74
C THR A 49 -3.66 0.44 -6.39
N SER A 50 -3.19 1.20 -5.41
CA SER A 50 -3.81 2.45 -4.98
C SER A 50 -3.77 3.50 -6.10
N CYS A 51 -2.62 3.70 -6.74
CA CYS A 51 -2.49 4.60 -7.89
C CYS A 51 -3.38 4.19 -9.07
N TRP A 52 -3.50 2.89 -9.35
CA TRP A 52 -4.37 2.41 -10.42
C TRP A 52 -5.85 2.71 -10.14
N LYS A 53 -6.29 2.54 -8.89
CA LYS A 53 -7.66 2.88 -8.46
C LYS A 53 -7.94 4.38 -8.60
N GLU A 54 -7.00 5.23 -8.18
CA GLU A 54 -7.13 6.70 -8.31
C GLU A 54 -7.24 7.13 -9.78
N LYS A 55 -6.40 6.55 -10.66
CA LYS A 55 -6.47 6.79 -12.09
C LYS A 55 -7.84 6.40 -12.65
N GLN A 56 -8.32 5.21 -12.33
CA GLN A 56 -9.61 4.72 -12.80
C GLN A 56 -10.77 5.61 -12.32
N GLN A 57 -10.76 6.03 -11.05
CA GLN A 57 -11.76 6.92 -10.50
C GLN A 57 -11.80 8.26 -11.26
N THR A 58 -10.63 8.82 -11.56
CA THR A 58 -10.52 10.06 -12.34
C THR A 58 -11.09 9.91 -13.75
N GLU A 59 -10.77 8.81 -14.44
CA GLU A 59 -11.30 8.53 -15.77
C GLU A 59 -12.82 8.35 -15.77
N LEU A 60 -13.37 7.66 -14.77
CA LEU A 60 -14.81 7.51 -14.57
C LEU A 60 -15.47 8.87 -14.36
N GLU A 61 -14.90 9.75 -13.53
CA GLU A 61 -15.41 11.09 -13.28
C GLU A 61 -15.45 11.94 -14.56
N ILE A 62 -14.41 11.89 -15.38
CA ILE A 62 -14.37 12.58 -16.67
C ILE A 62 -15.44 12.03 -17.62
N MET A 63 -15.62 10.71 -17.68
CA MET A 63 -16.67 10.09 -18.49
C MET A 63 -18.06 10.53 -18.03
N PHE A 64 -18.34 10.49 -16.73
CA PHE A 64 -19.59 10.99 -16.17
C PHE A 64 -19.83 12.46 -16.56
N PHE A 65 -18.85 13.34 -16.34
CA PHE A 65 -18.98 14.75 -16.69
C PHE A 65 -19.27 14.95 -18.19
N THR A 66 -18.59 14.19 -19.05
CA THR A 66 -18.79 14.24 -20.51
C THR A 66 -20.19 13.78 -20.91
N ILE A 67 -20.68 12.68 -20.32
CA ILE A 67 -22.03 12.16 -20.55
C ILE A 67 -23.07 13.18 -20.07
N PHE A 68 -22.94 13.70 -18.83
CA PHE A 68 -23.84 14.70 -18.29
C PHE A 68 -23.90 15.97 -19.16
N LYS A 69 -22.75 16.46 -19.65
CA LYS A 69 -22.69 17.62 -20.56
C LYS A 69 -23.40 17.32 -21.90
N SER A 70 -23.18 16.14 -22.46
CA SER A 70 -23.83 15.69 -23.70
C SER A 70 -25.36 15.60 -23.54
N LEU A 71 -25.84 15.07 -22.41
CA LEU A 71 -27.26 15.02 -22.08
C LEU A 71 -27.87 16.42 -21.92
N LYS A 72 -27.16 17.35 -21.27
CA LYS A 72 -27.62 18.74 -21.11
C LYS A 72 -27.69 19.50 -22.43
N ASN A 73 -26.77 19.22 -23.37
CA ASN A 73 -26.75 19.85 -24.70
C ASN A 73 -27.78 19.26 -25.70
N LYS A 74 -28.43 18.14 -25.35
CA LYS A 74 -29.50 17.54 -26.17
C LYS A 74 -30.91 18.06 -25.84
N ASN A 75 -31.05 18.85 -24.76
CA ASN A 75 -32.27 19.58 -24.40
C ASN A 75 -32.08 21.08 -24.68
#